data_AF-A0A956VX82-F1
#
_entry.id   AF-A0A956VX82-F1
#
_cell.length_a   1.000
_cell.length_b   1.000
_cell.length_c   1.000
_cell.angle_alpha   90.00
_cell.angle_beta   90.00
_cell.angle_gamma   90.00
#
_symmetry.space_group_name_H-M   'P 1'
#
loop_
_entity.id
_entity.type
_entity.pdbx_description
1 polymer ?
#
loop_
_entity_poly.entity_id
_entity_poly.type
_entity_poly.pdbx_seq_one_letter_code
_entity_poly.pdbx_strand_id
1 'polypeptide(L)'
;YVHVAVGDRDRAAEVLRGRPGIERVLMREDAAAEFHLDPERIGELVLLGDEETAFGAGDESERAIDIRSHGSLHERAIPLITAGPRFEGFDGNENRSIGEWLLKQQLTAPAPSVAGD
;
A
#
# COMPACT_ATOMS: atom_id res chain seq x y z
N TYR A 1 -12.11 1.49 3.50
CA TYR A 1 -12.33 0.57 4.65
C TYR A 1 -13.83 0.37 4.83
N VAL A 2 -14.24 -0.74 5.43
CA VAL A 2 -15.65 -1.00 5.72
C VAL A 2 -15.88 -0.86 7.21
N HIS A 3 -16.83 0.01 7.56
CA HIS A 3 -17.35 0.12 8.91
C HIS A 3 -18.65 -0.67 9.01
N VAL A 4 -18.77 -1.46 10.06
CA VAL A 4 -19.92 -2.35 10.27
C VAL A 4 -20.55 -2.10 11.63
N ALA A 5 -21.82 -2.44 11.77
CA ALA A 5 -22.49 -2.37 13.05
C ALA A 5 -21.86 -3.34 14.06
N VAL A 6 -21.99 -3.02 15.35
CA VAL A 6 -21.47 -3.84 16.44
C VAL A 6 -22.07 -5.25 16.35
N GLY A 7 -21.20 -6.26 16.31
CA GLY A 7 -21.60 -7.68 16.22
C GLY A 7 -21.70 -8.24 14.80
N ASP A 8 -21.66 -7.41 13.75
CA ASP A 8 -21.85 -7.87 12.37
C ASP A 8 -20.54 -8.16 11.61
N ARG A 9 -19.38 -7.92 12.23
CA ARG A 9 -18.07 -8.00 11.57
C ARG A 9 -17.84 -9.33 10.86
N ASP A 10 -18.04 -10.44 11.56
CA ASP A 10 -17.70 -11.76 11.01
C ASP A 10 -18.67 -12.17 9.90
N ARG A 11 -19.97 -11.85 10.06
CA ARG A 11 -20.98 -12.05 9.03
C ARG A 11 -20.71 -11.22 7.78
N ALA A 12 -20.36 -9.94 7.95
CA ALA A 12 -19.99 -9.07 6.85
C ALA A 12 -18.76 -9.60 6.10
N ALA A 13 -17.75 -10.06 6.85
CA ALA A 13 -16.54 -10.65 6.26
C ALA A 13 -16.86 -11.90 5.44
N GLU A 14 -17.73 -12.79 5.95
CA GLU A 14 -18.17 -13.98 5.22
C GLU A 14 -18.87 -13.62 3.89
N VAL A 15 -19.81 -12.68 3.92
CA VAL A 15 -20.51 -12.23 2.71
C VAL A 15 -19.53 -11.62 1.69
N LEU A 16 -18.60 -10.78 2.16
CA LEU A 16 -17.66 -10.07 1.29
C LEU A 16 -16.64 -11.02 0.64
N ARG A 17 -16.19 -12.07 1.35
CA ARG A 17 -15.28 -13.08 0.76
C ARG A 17 -15.91 -13.85 -0.40
N GLY A 18 -17.23 -13.94 -0.46
CA GLY A 18 -17.96 -14.60 -1.55
C GLY A 18 -18.20 -13.72 -2.77
N ARG A 19 -17.76 -12.46 -2.79
CA ARG A 19 -18.03 -11.53 -3.90
C ARG A 19 -16.91 -11.61 -4.94
N PRO A 20 -17.26 -11.75 -6.24
CA PRO A 20 -16.31 -11.55 -7.33
C PRO A 20 -15.60 -10.20 -7.22
N GLY A 21 -14.33 -10.14 -7.61
CA GLY A 21 -13.50 -8.94 -7.53
C GLY A 21 -12.87 -8.67 -6.17
N ILE A 22 -13.36 -9.28 -5.08
CA ILE A 22 -12.75 -9.17 -3.75
C ILE A 22 -11.73 -10.29 -3.55
N GLU A 23 -10.45 -9.95 -3.68
CA GLU A 23 -9.35 -10.89 -3.51
C GLU A 23 -9.10 -11.22 -2.03
N ARG A 24 -9.13 -10.21 -1.15
CA ARG A 24 -8.89 -10.40 0.29
C ARG A 24 -9.84 -9.57 1.15
N VAL A 25 -10.27 -10.18 2.25
CA VAL A 25 -11.01 -9.54 3.34
C VAL A 25 -10.25 -9.73 4.64
N LEU A 26 -9.72 -8.64 5.18
CA LEU A 26 -8.87 -8.64 6.37
C LEU A 26 -9.60 -7.98 7.53
N MET A 27 -9.43 -8.54 8.73
CA MET A 27 -9.84 -7.86 9.96
C MET A 27 -8.94 -6.65 10.18
N ARG A 28 -9.45 -5.64 10.90
CA ARG A 28 -8.69 -4.44 11.29
C ARG A 28 -7.29 -4.78 11.80
N GLU A 29 -7.20 -5.73 12.73
CA GLU A 29 -5.96 -6.05 13.43
C GLU A 29 -4.93 -6.64 12.47
N ASP A 30 -5.36 -7.58 11.62
CA ASP A 30 -4.50 -8.22 10.62
C ASP A 30 -4.02 -7.22 9.58
N ALA A 31 -4.91 -6.35 9.08
CA ALA A 31 -4.56 -5.32 8.12
C ALA A 31 -3.61 -4.25 8.70
N ALA A 32 -3.83 -3.85 9.95
CA ALA A 32 -2.94 -2.93 10.64
C ALA A 32 -1.53 -3.51 10.82
N ALA A 33 -1.44 -4.79 11.19
CA ALA A 33 -0.16 -5.48 11.32
C ALA A 33 0.54 -5.67 9.97
N GLU A 34 -0.18 -6.16 8.95
CA GLU A 34 0.41 -6.50 7.65
C GLU A 34 0.83 -5.25 6.86
N PHE A 35 0.03 -4.18 6.90
CA PHE A 35 0.26 -2.98 6.10
C PHE A 35 0.78 -1.79 6.92
N HIS A 36 1.17 -2.02 8.18
CA HIS A 36 1.68 -0.99 9.09
C HIS A 36 0.75 0.23 9.21
N LEU A 37 -0.55 -0.03 9.33
CA LEU A 37 -1.59 1.01 9.43
C LEU A 37 -1.91 1.33 10.90
N ASP A 38 -2.45 2.52 11.11
CA ASP A 38 -3.04 2.90 12.39
C ASP A 38 -4.44 2.25 12.53
N PRO A 39 -4.65 1.30 13.47
CA PRO A 39 -5.91 0.59 13.63
C PRO A 39 -7.07 1.50 14.02
N GLU A 40 -6.81 2.66 14.66
CA GLU A 40 -7.84 3.62 15.05
C GLU A 40 -8.38 4.42 13.85
N ARG A 41 -7.68 4.39 12.71
CA ARG A 41 -8.02 5.15 11.50
C ARG A 41 -8.55 4.28 10.36
N ILE A 42 -8.79 2.99 10.61
CA ILE A 42 -9.35 2.05 9.64
C ILE A 42 -10.62 1.39 10.17
N GLY A 43 -11.47 0.94 9.24
CA GLY A 43 -12.69 0.21 9.56
C GLY A 43 -12.44 -1.18 10.13
N GLU A 44 -13.50 -1.83 10.58
CA GLU A 44 -13.45 -3.19 11.11
C GLU A 44 -12.93 -4.20 10.08
N LEU A 45 -13.13 -3.90 8.78
CA LEU A 45 -12.62 -4.69 7.67
C LEU A 45 -11.86 -3.83 6.65
N VAL A 46 -10.81 -4.40 6.08
CA VAL A 46 -10.09 -3.90 4.92
C VAL A 46 -10.28 -4.86 3.77
N LEU A 47 -10.61 -4.32 2.59
CA LEU A 47 -10.84 -5.09 1.38
C LEU A 47 -9.72 -4.79 0.38
N LEU A 48 -9.27 -5.83 -0.30
CA LEU A 48 -8.38 -5.72 -1.44
C LEU A 48 -9.08 -6.31 -2.66
N GLY A 49 -9.12 -5.52 -3.73
CA GLY A 49 -9.62 -5.96 -5.02
C GLY A 49 -8.56 -6.75 -5.78
N ASP A 50 -9.01 -7.57 -6.72
CA ASP A 50 -8.12 -8.12 -7.77
C ASP A 50 -7.67 -7.02 -8.76
N GLU A 51 -6.87 -7.41 -9.75
CA GLU A 51 -6.24 -6.50 -10.72
C GLU A 51 -7.26 -5.68 -11.54
N GLU A 52 -8.48 -6.18 -11.74
CA GLU A 52 -9.50 -5.56 -12.59
C GLU A 52 -10.62 -4.87 -11.79
N THR A 53 -10.53 -4.87 -10.46
CA THR A 53 -11.60 -4.37 -9.58
C THR A 53 -11.22 -3.09 -8.84
N ALA A 54 -12.06 -2.06 -8.97
CA ALA A 54 -11.97 -0.84 -8.16
C ALA A 54 -13.19 -0.69 -7.23
N PHE A 55 -12.97 -0.25 -6.00
CA PHE A 55 -14.05 0.06 -5.06
C PHE A 55 -14.44 1.53 -5.13
N GLY A 56 -15.74 1.80 -5.26
CA GLY A 56 -16.29 3.15 -5.26
C GLY A 56 -17.61 3.22 -4.50
N ALA A 57 -18.09 4.44 -4.27
CA ALA A 57 -19.44 4.69 -3.77
C ALA A 57 -20.39 4.89 -4.97
N GLY A 58 -21.56 4.26 -4.93
CA GLY A 58 -22.57 4.39 -5.97
C GLY A 58 -23.87 3.66 -5.59
N ASP A 59 -24.90 3.87 -6.40
CA ASP A 59 -26.23 3.25 -6.21
C ASP A 59 -26.27 1.79 -6.72
N GLU A 60 -25.31 1.42 -7.56
CA GLU A 60 -25.12 0.07 -8.08
C GLU A 60 -24.02 -0.64 -7.31
N SER A 61 -24.23 -1.93 -7.03
CA SER A 61 -23.24 -2.76 -6.34
C SER A 61 -22.06 -3.18 -7.23
N GLU A 62 -22.21 -3.11 -8.54
CA GLU A 62 -21.20 -3.45 -9.53
C GLU A 62 -21.52 -2.77 -10.86
N ARG A 63 -20.50 -2.22 -11.53
CA ARG A 63 -20.66 -1.52 -12.80
C ARG A 63 -19.42 -1.71 -13.66
N ALA A 64 -19.63 -2.12 -14.91
CA ALA A 64 -18.57 -2.11 -15.91
C ALA A 64 -18.18 -0.67 -16.25
N ILE A 65 -16.90 -0.34 -16.09
CA ILE A 65 -16.32 0.97 -16.34
C ILE A 65 -14.99 0.81 -17.08
N ASP A 66 -14.63 1.80 -17.89
CA ASP A 66 -13.32 1.88 -18.53
C ASP A 66 -12.51 2.96 -17.83
N ILE A 67 -11.76 2.56 -16.80
CA ILE A 67 -10.91 3.45 -16.02
C ILE A 67 -9.56 2.79 -15.74
N ARG A 68 -8.60 3.62 -15.33
CA ARG A 68 -7.37 3.16 -14.69
C ARG A 68 -7.40 3.63 -13.24
N SER A 69 -7.04 2.73 -12.33
CA SER A 69 -7.02 2.98 -10.89
C SER A 69 -5.75 2.42 -10.26
N HIS A 70 -5.64 2.55 -8.94
CA HIS A 70 -4.61 1.94 -8.11
C HIS A 70 -5.13 1.75 -6.67
N GLY A 71 -4.37 1.04 -5.84
CA GLY A 71 -4.62 0.88 -4.41
C GLY A 71 -4.72 -0.57 -3.95
N SER A 72 -4.50 -1.52 -4.85
CA SER A 72 -4.44 -2.96 -4.59
C SER A 72 -3.00 -3.44 -4.36
N LEU A 73 -2.82 -4.75 -4.23
CA LEU A 73 -1.50 -5.37 -4.19
C LEU A 73 -0.82 -5.43 -5.56
N HIS A 74 -1.59 -5.38 -6.65
CA HIS A 74 -1.12 -5.52 -8.03
C HIS A 74 -0.35 -4.30 -8.52
N GLU A 75 -0.51 -3.14 -7.88
CA GLU A 75 0.24 -1.92 -8.22
C GLU A 75 1.43 -1.65 -7.27
N ARG A 76 1.79 -2.58 -6.39
CA ARG A 76 2.88 -2.39 -5.40
C ARG A 76 4.27 -2.39 -6.01
N ALA A 77 4.48 -3.12 -7.09
CA ALA A 77 5.77 -3.21 -7.75
C ALA A 77 6.05 -1.89 -8.51
N ILE A 78 6.96 -1.08 -7.98
CA ILE A 78 7.36 0.18 -8.61
C ILE A 78 8.81 0.14 -9.10
N PRO A 79 9.14 0.83 -10.20
CA PRO A 79 10.52 0.98 -10.62
C PRO A 79 11.25 1.99 -9.72
N LEU A 80 12.52 1.70 -9.45
CA LEU A 80 13.43 2.60 -8.76
C LEU A 80 14.62 2.90 -9.66
N ILE A 81 14.78 4.17 -10.03
CA ILE A 81 15.74 4.63 -11.04
C ILE A 81 16.59 5.76 -10.45
N THR A 82 17.91 5.68 -10.59
CA THR A 82 18.84 6.76 -10.18
C THR A 82 19.66 7.30 -11.35
N ALA A 83 19.90 8.60 -11.32
CA ALA A 83 20.91 9.28 -12.13
C ALA A 83 22.14 9.59 -11.25
N GLY A 84 22.79 8.54 -10.72
CA GLY A 84 23.85 8.70 -9.72
C GLY A 84 24.45 7.36 -9.27
N PRO A 85 24.83 7.19 -7.99
CA PRO A 85 25.38 5.93 -7.51
C PRO A 85 24.38 4.78 -7.74
N ARG A 86 24.93 3.62 -8.08
CA ARG A 86 24.15 2.38 -8.11
C ARG A 86 23.55 2.15 -6.73
N PHE A 87 22.40 1.47 -6.66
CA PHE A 87 21.78 1.01 -5.41
C PHE A 87 22.60 -0.12 -4.75
N GLU A 88 23.91 0.07 -4.63
CA GLU A 88 24.80 -0.85 -3.95
C GLU A 88 24.46 -0.87 -2.46
N GLY A 89 24.23 -2.07 -1.93
CA GLY A 89 23.82 -2.27 -0.55
C GLY A 89 22.41 -1.77 -0.22
N PHE A 90 21.56 -1.46 -1.21
CA PHE A 90 20.14 -1.23 -0.95
C PHE A 90 19.41 -2.57 -0.81
N ASP A 91 18.99 -2.89 0.40
CA ASP A 91 18.24 -4.10 0.76
C ASP A 91 16.77 -3.79 1.13
N GLY A 92 16.34 -2.54 0.92
CA GLY A 92 14.97 -2.10 1.20
C GLY A 92 13.95 -2.76 0.26
N ASN A 93 12.82 -3.17 0.82
CA ASN A 93 11.69 -3.75 0.09
C ASN A 93 10.51 -2.77 -0.07
N GLU A 94 10.71 -1.50 0.29
CA GLU A 94 9.69 -0.46 0.31
C GLU A 94 10.24 0.87 -0.21
N ASN A 95 9.34 1.68 -0.78
CA ASN A 95 9.66 2.97 -1.35
C ASN A 95 10.22 3.94 -0.30
N ARG A 96 9.75 3.85 0.95
CA ARG A 96 10.24 4.68 2.06
C ARG A 96 11.71 4.42 2.40
N SER A 97 12.19 3.20 2.20
CA SER A 97 13.59 2.83 2.47
C SER A 97 14.58 3.60 1.59
N ILE A 98 14.13 4.13 0.45
CA ILE A 98 14.95 4.99 -0.42
C ILE A 98 15.42 6.23 0.35
N GLY A 99 14.54 6.85 1.14
CA GLY A 99 14.87 8.03 1.94
C GLY A 99 15.95 7.73 2.98
N GLU A 100 15.80 6.61 3.69
CA GLU A 100 16.79 6.16 4.67
C GLU A 100 18.15 5.88 4.03
N TRP A 101 18.15 5.23 2.87
CA TRP A 101 19.37 4.95 2.12
C TRP A 101 20.06 6.24 1.66
N LEU A 102 19.32 7.17 1.07
CA LEU A 102 19.87 8.46 0.61
C LEU A 102 20.51 9.26 1.76
N LEU A 103 19.87 9.29 2.93
CA LEU A 103 20.42 9.97 4.10
C LEU A 103 21.74 9.34 4.56
N LYS A 104 21.83 8.00 4.59
CA LYS A 104 23.07 7.30 4.92
C LYS A 104 24.20 7.65 3.95
N GLN A 105 23.91 7.71 2.64
CA GLN A 105 24.91 8.08 1.62
C GLN A 105 25.45 9.51 1.79
N GLN A 106 24.60 10.47 2.19
CA GLN A 106 25.07 11.84 2.45
C GLN A 106 25.95 11.94 3.69
N LEU A 107 25.65 11.16 4.74
CA LEU A 107 26.43 11.14 5.96
C LEU A 107 27.81 10.46 5.79
N THR A 108 27.94 9.55 4.82
CA THR A 108 29.20 8.87 4.49
C THR A 108 29.97 9.53 3.35
N ALA A 109 29.36 10.48 2.64
CA ALA A 109 30.03 11.21 1.57
C ALA A 109 31.18 12.05 2.16
N PRO A 110 32.38 12.02 1.56
CA PRO A 110 33.45 12.92 1.96
C PRO A 110 32.98 14.36 1.79
N ALA A 111 33.37 15.23 2.72
CA ALA A 111 33.09 16.66 2.62
C ALA A 111 33.52 17.17 1.23
N PRO A 112 32.70 18.01 0.56
CA PRO A 112 33.08 18.55 -0.73
C PRO A 112 34.44 19.22 -0.58
N SER A 113 35.41 18.87 -1.44
CA SER A 113 36.70 19.56 -1.41
C SER A 113 36.42 21.03 -1.66
N VAL A 114 36.71 21.87 -0.67
CA VAL A 114 36.80 23.30 -0.92
C VAL A 114 37.96 23.44 -1.90
N ALA A 115 37.63 23.72 -3.16
CA ALA A 115 38.65 24.09 -4.13
C ALA A 115 39.30 25.36 -3.57
N GLY A 116 40.52 25.22 -3.07
CA GLY A 116 41.33 26.35 -2.64
C GLY A 116 41.81 27.08 -3.88
N ASP A 117 41.48 28.38 -3.95
CA ASP A 117 42.23 29.40 -4.67
C ASP A 117 43.14 30.15 -3.68
#